data_AF-A0A4Y7PRC6-F1
#
_entry.id   AF-A0A4Y7PRC6-F1
#
_cell.length_a   1.000
_cell.length_b   1.000
_cell.length_c   1.000
_cell.angle_alpha   90.00
_cell.angle_beta   90.00
_cell.angle_gamma   90.00
#
_symmetry.space_group_name_H-M   'P 1'
#
loop_
_entity.id
_entity.type
_entity.pdbx_description
1 polymer ?
#
loop_
_entity_poly.entity_id
_entity_poly.type
_entity_poly.pdbx_seq_one_letter_code
_entity_poly.pdbx_strand_id
1 'polypeptide(L)'
;MNTPTGATPKIVGGIDLAVATSVFFFILTRKPFVAATGALLVYDYLFVTFEREVTLVWTQRWTRGKVMFLLNRYLPFIDTFLMLNHDIVLTGETSQSKCLNGTAAVTWLPVFGIIIAEALILYGFFGVDTSFKVLCVLVLVVTQIEIKSLAYSGPPHGCIKQTWPSKIIILGFVLLVFSETEIHSHSGYDRGKGVETK
;
A
#
# COMPACT_ATOMS: atom_id res chain seq x y z
N MET A 1 28.20 22.82 45.31
CA MET A 1 28.76 21.56 44.79
C MET A 1 27.68 20.49 44.87
N ASN A 2 27.60 19.67 43.83
CA ASN A 2 26.81 18.42 43.68
C ASN A 2 25.44 18.55 42.97
N THR A 3 25.52 18.53 41.63
CA THR A 3 24.49 18.06 40.69
C THR A 3 24.34 16.53 40.77
N PRO A 4 23.14 15.97 40.58
CA PRO A 4 22.94 14.52 40.55
C PRO A 4 23.49 13.91 39.26
N THR A 5 24.27 12.85 39.44
CA THR A 5 24.92 12.02 38.43
C THR A 5 23.94 11.37 37.47
N GLY A 6 24.26 11.46 36.16
CA GLY A 6 23.48 10.90 35.07
C GLY A 6 23.33 9.39 35.12
N ALA A 7 22.09 8.94 34.92
CA ALA A 7 21.78 7.59 34.51
C ALA A 7 22.04 7.46 33.00
N THR A 8 23.11 6.76 32.63
CA THR A 8 23.32 6.30 31.26
C THR A 8 22.37 5.12 30.97
N PRO A 9 21.64 5.11 29.84
CA PRO A 9 20.91 3.92 29.43
C PRO A 9 21.93 2.86 28.98
N LYS A 10 21.92 1.71 29.66
CA LYS A 10 22.69 0.53 29.26
C LYS A 10 22.23 0.09 27.87
N ILE A 11 23.09 0.25 26.87
CA ILE A 11 22.93 -0.38 25.55
C ILE A 11 23.09 -1.88 25.77
N VAL A 12 21.97 -2.61 25.83
CA VAL A 12 21.95 -4.07 25.82
C VAL A 12 22.45 -4.51 24.44
N GLY A 13 23.71 -4.91 24.40
CA GLY A 13 24.35 -5.51 23.22
C GLY A 13 23.76 -6.88 22.92
N GLY A 14 23.43 -7.08 21.64
CA GLY A 14 22.91 -8.32 21.09
C GLY A 14 21.81 -8.02 20.08
N ILE A 15 22.18 -7.59 18.86
CA ILE A 15 21.24 -7.70 17.74
C ILE A 15 21.11 -9.21 17.50
N ASP A 16 19.96 -9.77 17.87
CA ASP A 16 19.66 -11.20 17.72
C ASP A 16 19.99 -11.65 16.28
N LEU A 17 20.73 -12.75 16.12
CA LEU A 17 21.13 -13.26 14.80
C LEU A 17 19.90 -13.52 13.92
N ALA A 18 18.76 -13.86 14.53
CA ALA A 18 17.46 -13.97 13.85
C ALA A 18 16.95 -12.61 13.34
N VAL A 19 17.15 -11.53 14.10
CA VAL A 19 16.79 -10.17 13.66
C VAL A 19 17.77 -9.68 12.60
N ALA A 20 19.06 -9.94 12.74
CA ALA A 20 20.07 -9.60 11.74
C ALA A 20 19.83 -10.34 10.41
N THR A 21 19.53 -11.64 10.46
CA THR A 21 19.18 -12.43 9.27
C THR A 21 17.83 -12.04 8.69
N SER A 22 16.82 -11.74 9.52
CA SER A 22 15.53 -11.24 9.03
C SER A 22 15.67 -9.88 8.35
N VAL A 23 16.42 -8.95 8.95
CA VAL A 23 16.70 -7.62 8.36
C VAL A 23 17.54 -7.76 7.10
N PHE A 24 18.56 -8.61 7.10
CA PHE A 24 19.39 -8.88 5.93
C PHE A 24 18.59 -9.54 4.80
N PHE A 25 17.71 -10.49 5.11
CA PHE A 25 16.79 -11.11 4.16
C PHE A 25 15.78 -10.09 3.63
N PHE A 26 15.22 -9.23 4.49
CA PHE A 26 14.29 -8.16 4.09
C PHE A 26 14.95 -7.12 3.17
N ILE A 27 16.22 -6.77 3.44
CA ILE A 27 17.00 -5.83 2.62
C ILE A 27 17.43 -6.48 1.30
N LEU A 28 17.91 -7.73 1.32
CA LEU A 28 18.37 -8.44 0.13
C LEU A 28 17.23 -8.87 -0.80
N THR A 29 16.06 -9.21 -0.26
CA THR A 29 14.93 -9.67 -1.07
C THR A 29 14.09 -8.52 -1.61
N ARG A 30 14.02 -7.37 -0.92
CA ARG A 30 13.12 -6.28 -1.35
C ARG A 30 13.38 -5.81 -2.77
N LYS A 31 14.63 -5.44 -3.08
CA LYS A 31 14.99 -4.87 -4.39
C LYS A 31 14.71 -5.85 -5.55
N PRO A 32 15.19 -7.11 -5.52
CA PRO A 32 14.89 -8.06 -6.59
C PRO A 32 13.41 -8.46 -6.62
N PHE A 33 12.71 -8.47 -5.47
CA PHE A 33 11.28 -8.76 -5.43
C PHE A 33 10.44 -7.69 -6.13
N VAL A 34 10.73 -6.40 -5.89
CA VAL A 34 10.04 -5.31 -6.59
C VAL A 34 10.33 -5.34 -8.09
N ALA A 35 11.59 -5.61 -8.47
CA ALA A 35 11.94 -5.76 -9.88
C ALA A 35 11.24 -6.95 -10.55
N ALA A 36 11.18 -8.10 -9.88
CA ALA A 36 10.52 -9.30 -10.39
C ALA A 36 9.00 -9.12 -10.50
N THR A 37 8.36 -8.53 -9.49
CA THR A 37 6.92 -8.23 -9.52
C THR A 37 6.58 -7.18 -10.58
N GLY A 38 7.42 -6.15 -10.76
CA GLY A 38 7.28 -5.19 -11.85
C GLY A 38 7.43 -5.84 -13.23
N ALA A 39 8.41 -6.73 -13.41
CA ALA A 39 8.59 -7.47 -14.66
C ALA A 39 7.39 -8.39 -14.95
N LEU A 40 6.85 -9.05 -13.93
CA LEU A 40 5.66 -9.88 -14.05
C LEU A 40 4.42 -9.04 -14.43
N LEU A 41 4.26 -7.87 -13.82
CA LEU A 41 3.17 -6.93 -14.12
C LEU A 41 3.22 -6.47 -15.59
N VAL A 42 4.42 -6.14 -16.09
CA VAL A 42 4.65 -5.78 -17.50
C VAL A 42 4.35 -6.96 -18.41
N TYR A 43 4.75 -8.17 -18.03
CA TYR A 43 4.50 -9.37 -18.81
C TYR A 43 3.00 -9.66 -18.94
N ASP A 44 2.28 -9.67 -17.83
CA ASP A 44 0.84 -9.94 -17.81
C ASP A 44 0.05 -8.88 -18.59
N TYR A 45 0.46 -7.61 -18.47
CA TYR A 45 -0.16 -6.53 -19.23
C TYR A 45 0.10 -6.64 -20.73
N LEU A 46 1.37 -6.67 -21.15
CA LEU A 46 1.73 -6.60 -22.57
C LEU A 46 1.40 -7.87 -23.35
N PHE A 47 1.62 -9.04 -22.75
CA PHE A 47 1.49 -10.31 -23.49
C PHE A 47 0.14 -11.00 -23.28
N VAL A 48 -0.48 -10.85 -22.11
CA VAL A 48 -1.70 -11.64 -21.79
C VAL A 48 -2.96 -10.83 -21.99
N THR A 49 -2.96 -9.56 -21.57
CA THR A 49 -4.22 -8.80 -21.43
C THR A 49 -4.38 -7.61 -22.37
N PHE A 50 -3.31 -7.13 -23.02
CA PHE A 50 -3.34 -5.96 -23.90
C PHE A 50 -4.32 -6.09 -25.08
N GLU A 51 -4.26 -7.19 -25.84
CA GLU A 51 -5.10 -7.35 -27.04
C GLU A 51 -6.60 -7.33 -26.69
N ARG A 52 -6.99 -8.09 -25.67
CA ARG A 52 -8.38 -8.13 -25.19
C ARG A 52 -8.85 -6.79 -24.64
N GLU A 53 -7.97 -6.06 -23.95
CA GLU A 53 -8.30 -4.76 -23.37
C GLU A 53 -8.55 -3.70 -24.45
N VAL A 54 -7.73 -3.65 -25.49
CA VAL A 54 -7.93 -2.69 -26.59
C VAL A 54 -9.27 -2.97 -27.29
N THR A 55 -9.59 -4.23 -27.56
CA THR A 55 -10.85 -4.54 -28.25
C THR A 55 -12.09 -4.30 -27.38
N LEU A 56 -12.03 -4.61 -26.07
CA LEU A 56 -13.20 -4.59 -25.19
C LEU A 56 -13.37 -3.28 -24.41
N VAL A 57 -12.28 -2.65 -23.97
CA VAL A 57 -12.33 -1.48 -23.09
C VAL A 57 -12.15 -0.20 -23.87
N TRP A 58 -11.23 -0.16 -24.85
CA TRP A 58 -10.91 1.10 -25.54
C TRP A 58 -12.01 1.54 -26.51
N THR A 59 -12.68 0.57 -27.15
CA THR A 59 -13.82 0.79 -28.07
C THR A 59 -15.11 1.23 -27.35
N GLN A 60 -15.22 0.98 -26.05
CA GLN A 60 -16.38 1.36 -25.24
C GLN A 60 -16.42 2.88 -24.94
N ARG A 61 -17.62 3.43 -24.78
CA ARG A 61 -17.81 4.84 -24.37
C ARG A 61 -17.17 5.10 -23.00
N TRP A 62 -16.68 6.32 -22.80
CA TRP A 62 -16.10 6.74 -21.52
C TRP A 62 -17.19 6.80 -20.44
N THR A 63 -17.17 5.81 -19.55
CA THR A 63 -18.01 5.77 -18.35
C THR A 63 -17.14 5.99 -17.10
N ARG A 64 -17.77 6.39 -15.99
CA ARG A 64 -17.08 6.51 -14.69
C ARG A 64 -16.40 5.20 -14.27
N GLY A 65 -17.08 4.07 -14.47
CA GLY A 65 -16.52 2.73 -14.22
C GLY A 65 -15.29 2.42 -15.07
N LYS A 66 -15.27 2.81 -16.36
CA LYS A 66 -14.09 2.66 -17.23
C LYS A 66 -12.89 3.45 -16.70
N VAL A 67 -13.08 4.67 -16.20
CA VAL A 67 -11.99 5.47 -15.63
C VAL A 67 -11.44 4.82 -14.37
N MET A 68 -12.31 4.39 -13.44
CA MET A 68 -11.88 3.71 -12.21
C MET A 68 -11.16 2.39 -12.51
N PHE A 69 -11.63 1.64 -13.51
CA PHE A 69 -10.98 0.41 -13.97
C PHE A 69 -9.57 0.67 -14.49
N LEU A 70 -9.40 1.66 -15.37
CA LEU A 70 -8.08 2.02 -15.89
C LEU A 70 -7.16 2.51 -14.77
N LEU A 71 -7.65 3.36 -13.86
CA LEU A 71 -6.85 3.82 -12.72
C LEU A 71 -6.36 2.67 -11.84
N ASN A 72 -7.24 1.75 -11.46
CA ASN A 72 -6.87 0.58 -10.65
C ASN A 72 -5.82 -0.29 -11.34
N ARG A 73 -5.86 -0.37 -12.67
CA ARG A 73 -4.94 -1.18 -13.46
C ARG A 73 -3.59 -0.53 -13.71
N TYR A 74 -3.55 0.80 -13.89
CA TYR A 74 -2.30 1.52 -14.16
C TYR A 74 -1.58 2.03 -12.91
N LEU A 75 -2.28 2.21 -11.78
CA LEU A 75 -1.68 2.61 -10.50
C LEU A 75 -0.52 1.70 -10.05
N PRO A 76 -0.64 0.36 -10.13
CA PRO A 76 0.46 -0.54 -9.76
C PRO A 76 1.76 -0.32 -10.54
N PHE A 77 1.69 0.18 -11.79
CA PHE A 77 2.89 0.54 -12.57
C PHE A 77 3.58 1.76 -11.99
N ILE A 78 2.81 2.75 -11.55
CA ILE A 78 3.35 3.95 -10.92
C ILE A 78 3.91 3.59 -9.54
N ASP A 79 3.20 2.77 -8.76
CA ASP A 79 3.65 2.27 -7.45
C ASP A 79 5.00 1.55 -7.55
N THR A 80 5.10 0.59 -8.48
CA THR A 80 6.32 -0.20 -8.67
C THR A 80 7.49 0.68 -9.13
N PHE A 81 7.26 1.60 -10.08
CA PHE A 81 8.30 2.54 -10.51
C PHE A 81 8.74 3.47 -9.38
N LEU A 82 7.79 4.01 -8.61
CA LEU A 82 8.09 4.93 -7.52
C LEU A 82 8.85 4.23 -6.39
N MET A 83 8.49 2.98 -6.09
CA MET A 83 9.18 2.16 -5.09
C MET A 83 10.61 1.82 -5.54
N LEU A 84 10.82 1.47 -6.82
CA LEU A 84 12.16 1.26 -7.37
C LEU A 84 13.02 2.53 -7.31
N ASN A 85 12.46 3.69 -7.69
CA ASN A 85 13.19 4.95 -7.60
C ASN A 85 13.50 5.34 -6.15
N HIS A 86 12.60 5.05 -5.21
CA HIS A 86 12.84 5.30 -3.79
C HIS A 86 13.99 4.45 -3.26
N ASP A 87 13.96 3.14 -3.54
CA ASP A 87 14.99 2.20 -3.06
C ASP A 87 16.38 2.44 -3.70
N ILE A 88 16.43 2.95 -4.93
CA ILE A 88 17.68 3.15 -5.70
C ILE A 88 18.24 4.57 -5.53
N VAL A 89 17.40 5.60 -5.57
CA VAL A 89 17.84 7.01 -5.65
C VAL A 89 17.87 7.66 -4.26
N LEU A 90 16.87 7.41 -3.41
CA LEU A 90 16.77 8.09 -2.11
C LEU A 90 17.68 7.50 -1.03
N THR A 91 18.31 6.36 -1.28
CA THR A 91 19.36 5.81 -0.41
C THR A 91 20.67 6.61 -0.47
N GLY A 92 20.90 7.38 -1.55
CA GLY A 92 22.08 8.23 -1.71
C GLY A 92 21.84 9.73 -1.42
N GLU A 93 20.58 10.16 -1.30
CA GLU A 93 20.24 11.58 -1.11
C GLU A 93 20.31 12.00 0.36
N THR A 94 21.02 13.09 0.63
CA THR A 94 21.21 13.68 1.95
C THR A 94 20.12 14.69 2.33
N SER A 95 19.12 14.94 1.48
CA SER A 95 18.05 15.89 1.80
C SER A 95 16.90 15.23 2.59
N GLN A 96 16.70 15.69 3.83
CA GLN A 96 15.62 15.21 4.70
C GLN A 96 14.24 15.42 4.09
N SER A 97 14.00 16.53 3.38
CA SER A 97 12.69 16.84 2.80
C SER A 97 12.32 15.92 1.64
N LYS A 98 13.30 15.56 0.78
CA LYS A 98 13.08 14.62 -0.31
C LYS A 98 12.81 13.20 0.20
N CYS A 99 13.54 12.77 1.23
CA CYS A 99 13.32 11.48 1.92
C CYS A 99 11.89 11.35 2.48
N LEU A 100 11.41 12.39 3.16
CA LEU A 100 10.06 12.42 3.70
C LEU A 100 9.00 12.40 2.59
N ASN A 101 9.12 13.27 1.59
CA ASN A 101 8.16 13.32 0.48
C ASN A 101 8.14 12.02 -0.33
N GLY A 102 9.30 11.45 -0.65
CA GLY A 102 9.39 10.19 -1.39
C GLY A 102 8.73 9.04 -0.62
N THR A 103 8.96 8.97 0.70
CA THR A 103 8.36 7.89 1.50
C THR A 103 6.86 8.10 1.72
N ALA A 104 6.42 9.34 1.90
CA ALA A 104 5.00 9.66 1.93
C ALA A 104 4.33 9.24 0.61
N ALA A 105 4.92 9.57 -0.54
CA ALA A 105 4.36 9.21 -1.84
C ALA A 105 4.25 7.69 -2.04
N VAL A 106 5.30 6.92 -1.71
CA VAL A 106 5.29 5.45 -1.79
C VAL A 106 4.27 4.82 -0.83
N THR A 107 3.92 5.50 0.28
CA THR A 107 2.92 4.99 1.24
C THR A 107 1.50 5.36 0.81
N TRP A 108 1.29 6.58 0.30
CA TRP A 108 -0.02 7.08 -0.10
C TRP A 108 -0.55 6.42 -1.38
N LEU A 109 0.33 6.15 -2.34
CA LEU A 109 -0.09 5.70 -3.67
C LEU A 109 -0.78 4.31 -3.65
N PRO A 110 -0.28 3.30 -2.90
CA PRO A 110 -1.00 2.04 -2.72
C PRO A 110 -2.32 2.19 -1.96
N VAL A 111 -2.41 3.13 -1.00
CA VAL A 111 -3.65 3.42 -0.25
C VAL A 111 -4.73 3.95 -1.19
N PHE A 112 -4.38 4.83 -2.13
CA PHE A 112 -5.30 5.26 -3.17
C PHE A 112 -5.72 4.08 -4.08
N GLY A 113 -4.79 3.19 -4.43
CA GLY A 113 -5.10 1.97 -5.17
C GLY A 113 -6.15 1.10 -4.48
N ILE A 114 -5.99 0.86 -3.18
CA ILE A 114 -6.96 0.09 -2.37
C ILE A 114 -8.34 0.76 -2.37
N ILE A 115 -8.40 2.08 -2.13
CA ILE A 115 -9.67 2.81 -2.13
C ILE A 115 -10.38 2.73 -3.49
N ILE A 116 -9.61 2.79 -4.60
CA ILE A 116 -10.15 2.69 -5.95
C ILE A 116 -10.64 1.27 -6.24
N ALA A 117 -9.91 0.24 -5.81
CA ALA A 117 -10.31 -1.16 -5.96
C ALA A 117 -11.65 -1.43 -5.24
N GLU A 118 -11.76 -0.98 -4.00
CA GLU A 118 -12.99 -1.09 -3.20
C GLU A 118 -14.15 -0.32 -3.84
N ALA A 119 -13.89 0.91 -4.32
CA ALA A 119 -14.89 1.71 -5.03
C ALA A 119 -15.40 1.01 -6.29
N LEU A 120 -14.52 0.33 -7.03
CA LEU A 120 -14.86 -0.36 -8.26
C LEU A 120 -15.77 -1.57 -8.01
N ILE A 121 -15.45 -2.35 -6.97
CA ILE A 121 -16.28 -3.48 -6.54
C ILE A 121 -17.67 -2.96 -6.15
N LEU A 122 -17.75 -1.94 -5.29
CA LEU A 122 -19.04 -1.41 -4.82
C LEU A 122 -19.85 -0.71 -5.91
N TYR A 123 -19.18 -0.02 -6.84
CA TYR A 123 -19.84 0.60 -8.00
C TYR A 123 -20.54 -0.44 -8.88
N GLY A 124 -19.98 -1.65 -8.99
CA GLY A 124 -20.57 -2.74 -9.76
C GLY A 124 -21.80 -3.38 -9.12
N PHE A 125 -21.98 -3.25 -7.80
CA PHE A 125 -23.01 -3.97 -7.06
C PHE A 125 -24.25 -3.12 -6.76
N PHE A 126 -24.15 -2.03 -5.97
CA PHE A 126 -25.35 -1.32 -5.48
C PHE A 126 -25.20 0.20 -5.33
N GLY A 127 -24.07 0.76 -5.75
CA GLY A 127 -23.76 2.17 -5.50
C GLY A 127 -23.06 2.38 -4.17
N VAL A 128 -22.62 3.61 -3.93
CA VAL A 128 -21.71 3.92 -2.82
C VAL A 128 -22.48 4.05 -1.51
N ASP A 129 -22.40 3.03 -0.67
CA ASP A 129 -23.03 3.00 0.65
C ASP A 129 -22.26 3.77 1.73
N THR A 130 -22.94 4.09 2.84
CA THR A 130 -22.35 4.76 4.01
C THR A 130 -21.17 3.97 4.60
N SER A 131 -21.23 2.64 4.55
CA SER A 131 -20.15 1.75 5.02
C SER A 131 -18.84 1.98 4.28
N PHE A 132 -18.89 2.24 2.96
CA PHE A 132 -17.69 2.55 2.18
C PHE A 132 -17.06 3.88 2.58
N LYS A 133 -17.89 4.91 2.80
CA LYS A 133 -17.39 6.22 3.25
C LYS A 133 -16.71 6.11 4.60
N VAL A 134 -17.27 5.32 5.52
CA VAL A 134 -16.67 5.05 6.84
C VAL A 134 -15.34 4.31 6.68
N LEU A 135 -15.29 3.25 5.86
CA LEU A 135 -14.06 2.52 5.58
C LEU A 135 -12.96 3.44 5.01
N CYS A 136 -13.29 4.26 4.01
CA CYS A 136 -12.35 5.23 3.45
C CYS A 136 -11.82 6.18 4.52
N VAL A 137 -12.69 6.77 5.34
CA VAL A 137 -12.27 7.68 6.42
C VAL A 137 -11.36 6.97 7.42
N LEU A 138 -11.69 5.75 7.83
CA LEU A 138 -10.87 4.96 8.74
C LEU A 138 -9.49 4.64 8.15
N VAL A 139 -9.43 4.17 6.90
CA VAL A 139 -8.17 3.87 6.20
C VAL A 139 -7.30 5.12 6.07
N LEU A 140 -7.89 6.27 5.73
CA LEU A 140 -7.16 7.54 5.65
C LEU A 140 -6.63 7.96 7.02
N VAL A 141 -7.44 7.88 8.08
CA VAL A 141 -7.02 8.24 9.44
C VAL A 141 -5.89 7.34 9.94
N VAL A 142 -6.03 6.02 9.76
CA VAL A 142 -4.98 5.06 10.13
C VAL A 142 -3.69 5.36 9.36
N THR A 143 -3.77 5.60 8.05
CA THR A 143 -2.59 5.94 7.22
C THR A 143 -1.91 7.23 7.68
N GLN A 144 -2.70 8.26 8.05
CA GLN A 144 -2.15 9.50 8.59
C GLN A 144 -1.43 9.29 9.93
N ILE A 145 -1.98 8.44 10.80
CA ILE A 145 -1.36 8.07 12.07
C ILE A 145 -0.06 7.32 11.81
N GLU A 146 -0.04 6.36 10.88
CA GLU A 146 1.16 5.61 10.50
C GLU A 146 2.27 6.54 10.00
N ILE A 147 1.96 7.44 9.07
CA ILE A 147 2.96 8.36 8.52
C ILE A 147 3.52 9.28 9.60
N LYS A 148 2.69 9.74 10.54
CA LYS A 148 3.15 10.54 11.69
C LYS A 148 3.94 9.73 12.71
N SER A 149 3.66 8.45 12.85
CA SER A 149 4.36 7.54 13.76
C SER A 149 5.71 7.09 13.22
N LEU A 150 5.93 7.20 11.90
CA LEU A 150 7.20 6.87 11.27
C LEU A 150 8.21 7.99 11.51
N ALA A 151 9.21 7.74 12.37
CA ALA A 151 10.34 8.63 12.53
C ALA A 151 11.40 8.31 11.46
N TYR A 152 11.76 9.32 10.66
CA TYR A 152 12.84 9.24 9.67
C TYR A 152 14.01 10.07 10.16
N SER A 153 15.21 9.47 10.18
CA SER A 153 16.43 10.24 10.43
C SER A 153 16.97 10.78 9.12
N GLY A 154 17.26 12.08 9.09
CA GLY A 154 18.10 12.71 8.07
C GLY A 154 19.60 12.46 8.31
N PRO A 155 20.50 13.07 7.51
CA PRO A 155 21.96 12.81 7.51
C PRO A 155 22.59 12.81 8.91
N PRO A 156 23.62 11.98 9.16
CA PRO A 156 24.63 11.51 8.20
C PRO A 156 24.42 10.11 7.59
N HIS A 157 23.27 9.44 7.78
CA HIS A 157 23.12 8.01 7.42
C HIS A 157 22.17 7.71 6.25
N GLY A 158 21.83 8.68 5.40
CA GLY A 158 20.85 8.48 4.33
C GLY A 158 19.43 8.25 4.86
N CYS A 159 18.46 8.02 3.97
CA CYS A 159 17.05 7.88 4.34
C CYS A 159 16.78 6.50 4.98
N ILE A 160 16.94 6.40 6.31
CA ILE A 160 16.69 5.17 7.07
C ILE A 160 15.41 5.31 7.90
N LYS A 161 14.52 4.31 7.80
CA LYS A 161 13.37 4.15 8.71
C LYS A 161 13.90 3.81 10.11
N GLN A 162 13.72 4.71 11.08
CA GLN A 162 14.27 4.52 12.44
C GLN A 162 13.35 3.67 13.32
N THR A 163 12.04 3.69 13.05
CA THR A 163 11.04 3.03 13.89
C THR A 163 10.45 1.83 13.18
N TRP A 164 10.27 0.75 13.95
CA TRP A 164 9.51 -0.41 13.53
C TRP A 164 8.07 0.00 13.18
N PRO A 165 7.45 -0.64 12.18
CA PRO A 165 6.06 -0.37 11.85
C PRO A 165 5.19 -0.59 13.08
N SER A 166 4.34 0.40 13.37
CA SER A 166 3.37 0.32 14.44
C SER A 166 2.41 -0.85 14.18
N LYS A 167 1.92 -1.51 15.24
CA LYS A 167 0.97 -2.63 15.09
C LYS A 167 -0.38 -2.20 14.47
N ILE A 168 -0.57 -0.91 14.19
CA ILE A 168 -1.81 -0.36 13.67
C ILE A 168 -2.03 -0.70 12.18
N ILE A 169 -0.99 -1.13 11.46
CA ILE A 169 -1.09 -1.77 10.14
C ILE A 169 -1.99 -3.02 10.21
N ILE A 170 -1.92 -3.80 11.30
CA ILE A 170 -2.74 -5.01 11.48
C ILE A 170 -4.22 -4.63 11.56
N LEU A 171 -4.55 -3.52 12.23
CA LEU A 171 -5.91 -3.02 12.30
C LEU A 171 -6.44 -2.65 10.91
N GLY A 172 -5.62 -2.02 10.08
CA GLY A 172 -5.97 -1.72 8.69
C GLY A 172 -6.30 -2.97 7.86
N PHE A 173 -5.48 -4.01 7.95
CA PHE A 173 -5.74 -5.29 7.28
C PHE A 173 -7.02 -5.97 7.78
N VAL A 174 -7.25 -5.97 9.09
CA VAL A 174 -8.46 -6.56 9.68
C VAL A 174 -9.71 -5.83 9.18
N LEU A 175 -9.70 -4.50 9.15
CA LEU A 175 -10.82 -3.70 8.64
C LEU A 175 -11.12 -3.97 7.17
N LEU A 176 -10.08 -4.13 6.34
CA LEU A 176 -10.21 -4.47 4.93
C LEU A 176 -10.82 -5.86 4.74
N VAL A 177 -10.37 -6.85 5.50
CA VAL A 177 -10.98 -8.19 5.46
C VAL A 177 -12.45 -8.13 5.85
N PHE A 178 -12.81 -7.37 6.90
CA PHE A 178 -14.20 -7.20 7.27
C PHE A 178 -15.03 -6.56 6.14
N SER A 179 -14.53 -5.53 5.46
CA SER A 179 -15.28 -4.94 4.33
C SER A 179 -15.51 -5.92 3.20
N GLU A 180 -14.50 -6.72 2.84
CA GLU A 180 -14.65 -7.76 1.82
C GLU A 180 -15.70 -8.81 2.21
N THR A 181 -15.73 -9.21 3.50
CA THR A 181 -16.72 -10.19 3.96
C THR A 181 -18.16 -9.68 3.89
N GLU A 182 -18.39 -8.41 4.22
CA GLU A 182 -19.72 -7.77 4.12
C GLU A 182 -20.18 -7.72 2.66
N ILE A 183 -19.27 -7.34 1.73
CA ILE A 183 -19.55 -7.34 0.29
C ILE A 183 -19.91 -8.75 -0.20
N HIS A 184 -19.18 -9.78 0.25
CA HIS A 184 -19.47 -11.15 -0.15
C HIS A 184 -20.81 -11.67 0.39
N SER A 185 -21.15 -11.33 1.64
CA SER A 185 -22.44 -11.65 2.25
C SER A 185 -23.60 -11.07 1.45
N HIS A 186 -23.50 -9.80 1.06
CA HIS A 186 -24.51 -9.15 0.22
C HIS A 186 -24.57 -9.77 -1.18
N SER A 187 -23.41 -10.07 -1.79
CA SER A 187 -23.34 -10.76 -3.08
C SER A 187 -23.99 -12.15 -3.05
N GLY A 188 -23.90 -12.87 -1.94
CA GLY A 188 -24.56 -14.17 -1.77
C GLY A 188 -26.07 -14.05 -1.65
N TYR A 189 -26.54 -13.03 -0.92
CA TYR A 189 -27.96 -12.75 -0.72
C TYR A 189 -28.70 -12.45 -2.03
N ASP A 190 -28.15 -11.61 -2.90
CA ASP A 190 -28.80 -11.25 -4.17
C ASP A 190 -28.81 -12.41 -5.18
N ARG A 191 -27.77 -13.25 -5.18
CA ARG A 191 -27.76 -14.47 -5.99
C ARG A 191 -28.83 -15.45 -5.53
N GLY A 192 -29.09 -15.55 -4.23
CA GLY A 192 -30.18 -16.36 -3.68
C GLY A 192 -31.57 -15.91 -4.14
N LYS A 193 -31.83 -14.59 -4.12
CA LYS A 193 -33.11 -14.03 -4.60
C LYS A 193 -33.33 -14.16 -6.11
N GLY A 194 -32.26 -14.09 -6.91
CA GLY A 194 -32.34 -14.30 -8.37
C GLY A 194 -32.62 -15.74 -8.77
N VAL A 195 -32.37 -16.72 -7.90
CA VAL A 195 -32.69 -18.14 -8.12
C VAL A 195 -34.13 -18.46 -7.68
N GLU A 196 -34.68 -17.75 -6.70
CA GLU A 196 -36.06 -17.95 -6.22
C GLU A 196 -37.15 -17.30 -7.12
N THR A 197 -36.75 -16.50 -8.11
CA THR A 197 -37.65 -15.77 -9.02
C THR A 197 -37.71 -16.33 -10.44
N LYS A 198 -37.27 -17.57 -10.66
CA LYS A 198 -37.31 -18.24 -11.97
C LYS A 198 -37.93 -19.63 -11.87
#